data_AF-A0ABD5S3Y5-F1
#
_entry.id   AF-A0ABD5S3Y5-F1
#
_cell.length_a   1.000
_cell.length_b   1.000
_cell.length_c   1.000
_cell.angle_alpha   90.00
_cell.angle_beta   90.00
_cell.angle_gamma   90.00
#
_symmetry.space_group_name_H-M   'P 1'
#
loop_
_entity.id
_entity.type
_entity.pdbx_description
1 polymer ?
#
loop_
_entity_poly.entity_id
_entity_poly.type
_entity_poly.pdbx_seq_one_letter_code
_entity_poly.pdbx_strand_id
1 'polypeptide(L)'
;MSTSRGRPSWRPTDPEVAVFVSGVASMGLEILAGRIVAPQFGSSIYTWGSIIGVFLAALSLGYYQGGERASSHATQRRVNRLLLATAAYVAVLIFLGDVLLRSAAAFPLPSRFAALPAVPPAARP
;
A
#
# COMPACT_ATOMS: atom_id res chain seq x y z
N MET A 1 43.93 4.63 -29.14
CA MET A 1 43.61 3.32 -28.54
C MET A 1 42.16 3.38 -28.03
N SER A 2 41.29 2.52 -28.55
CA SER A 2 39.82 2.57 -28.37
C SER A 2 39.38 2.14 -26.97
N THR A 3 38.62 2.98 -26.29
CA THR A 3 37.90 2.64 -25.05
C THR A 3 36.56 1.98 -25.43
N SER A 4 36.52 0.65 -25.43
CA SER A 4 35.28 -0.10 -25.61
C SER A 4 34.37 0.09 -24.38
N ARG A 5 33.45 1.05 -24.46
CA ARG A 5 32.33 1.15 -23.51
C ARG A 5 31.44 -0.09 -23.69
N GLY A 6 31.56 -1.04 -22.76
CA GLY A 6 30.68 -2.20 -22.67
C GLY A 6 29.23 -1.72 -22.60
N ARG A 7 28.39 -2.25 -23.49
CA ARG A 7 26.95 -2.00 -23.48
C ARG A 7 26.39 -2.52 -22.15
N PRO A 8 25.65 -1.75 -21.37
CA PRO A 8 25.02 -2.26 -20.16
C PRO A 8 24.04 -3.37 -20.58
N SER A 9 24.30 -4.61 -20.18
CA SER A 9 23.33 -5.69 -20.33
C SER A 9 22.19 -5.41 -19.37
N TRP A 10 21.12 -4.82 -19.90
CA TRP A 10 19.88 -4.48 -19.19
C TRP A 10 19.13 -5.77 -18.81
N ARG A 11 19.67 -6.50 -17.84
CA ARG A 11 19.03 -7.66 -17.21
C ARG A 11 18.62 -7.22 -15.82
N PRO A 12 17.30 -7.07 -15.56
CA PRO A 12 16.82 -6.75 -14.23
C PRO A 12 17.31 -7.81 -13.25
N THR A 13 17.91 -7.38 -12.16
CA THR A 13 18.33 -8.27 -11.07
C THR A 13 17.12 -8.53 -10.18
N ASP A 14 16.98 -9.73 -9.60
CA ASP A 14 15.88 -10.08 -8.69
C ASP A 14 15.52 -9.00 -7.62
N PRO A 15 16.47 -8.32 -6.94
CA PRO A 15 16.14 -7.25 -6.02
C PRO A 15 15.55 -5.99 -6.69
N GLU A 16 15.93 -5.68 -7.93
CA GLU A 16 15.39 -4.53 -8.67
C GLU A 16 13.90 -4.73 -8.96
N VAL A 17 13.53 -5.95 -9.35
CA VAL A 17 12.12 -6.33 -9.56
C VAL A 17 11.35 -6.27 -8.24
N ALA A 18 11.93 -6.76 -7.15
CA ALA A 18 11.29 -6.72 -5.84
C ALA A 18 11.03 -5.28 -5.34
N VAL A 19 11.98 -4.38 -5.52
CA VAL A 19 11.83 -2.94 -5.17
C VAL A 19 10.83 -2.25 -6.07
N PHE A 20 10.82 -2.57 -7.37
CA PHE A 20 9.84 -2.03 -8.30
C PHE A 20 8.41 -2.44 -7.90
N VAL A 21 8.18 -3.74 -7.66
CA VAL A 21 6.86 -4.26 -7.27
C VAL A 21 6.42 -3.71 -5.91
N SER A 22 7.32 -3.59 -4.94
CA SER A 22 6.98 -3.02 -3.63
C SER A 22 6.58 -1.54 -3.73
N GLY A 23 7.24 -0.77 -4.61
CA GLY A 23 6.88 0.62 -4.91
C GLY A 23 5.48 0.74 -5.54
N VAL A 24 5.20 -0.08 -6.56
CA VAL A 24 3.87 -0.13 -7.21
C VAL A 24 2.78 -0.52 -6.21
N ALA A 25 3.03 -1.52 -5.37
CA ALA A 25 2.09 -1.95 -4.34
C ALA A 25 1.83 -0.85 -3.29
N SER A 26 2.88 -0.15 -2.85
CA SER A 26 2.78 0.93 -1.86
C SER A 26 1.96 2.10 -2.39
N MET A 27 2.22 2.53 -3.64
CA MET A 27 1.41 3.56 -4.31
C MET A 27 -0.05 3.12 -4.50
N GLY A 28 -0.29 1.85 -4.86
CA GLY A 28 -1.64 1.31 -4.97
C GLY A 28 -2.40 1.35 -3.64
N LEU A 29 -1.74 0.97 -2.54
CA LEU A 29 -2.31 1.04 -1.19
C LEU A 29 -2.61 2.48 -0.76
N GLU A 30 -1.73 3.43 -1.07
CA GLU A 30 -1.94 4.85 -0.77
C GLU A 30 -3.17 5.41 -1.48
N ILE A 31 -3.32 5.13 -2.78
CA ILE A 31 -4.48 5.55 -3.57
C ILE A 31 -5.76 4.89 -3.04
N LEU A 32 -5.70 3.60 -2.70
CA LEU A 32 -6.84 2.86 -2.14
C LEU A 32 -7.26 3.43 -0.77
N ALA A 33 -6.30 3.77 0.09
CA ALA A 33 -6.57 4.43 1.37
C ALA A 33 -7.29 5.77 1.15
N GLY A 34 -6.82 6.59 0.22
CA GLY A 34 -7.50 7.84 -0.17
C GLY A 34 -8.93 7.62 -0.67
N ARG A 35 -9.16 6.56 -1.44
CA ARG A 35 -10.50 6.20 -1.95
C ARG A 35 -11.46 5.74 -0.84
N ILE A 36 -10.96 4.99 0.15
CA ILE A 36 -11.75 4.53 1.31
C ILE A 36 -12.10 5.70 2.24
N VAL A 37 -11.17 6.64 2.43
CA VAL A 37 -11.34 7.79 3.33
C VAL A 37 -12.17 8.91 2.69
N ALA A 38 -12.10 9.09 1.37
CA ALA A 38 -12.81 10.13 0.62
C ALA A 38 -14.32 10.27 0.91
N PRO A 39 -15.14 9.19 1.02
CA PRO A 39 -16.57 9.35 1.28
C PRO A 39 -16.89 9.89 2.68
N GLN A 40 -15.99 9.76 3.66
CA GLN A 40 -16.23 10.23 5.03
C GLN A 40 -15.62 11.62 5.30
N PHE A 41 -14.50 11.95 4.64
CA PHE A 41 -13.72 13.16 4.93
C PHE A 41 -13.57 14.11 3.72
N GLY A 42 -14.08 13.75 2.55
CA GLY A 42 -13.95 14.51 1.31
C GLY A 42 -12.56 14.43 0.65
N SER A 43 -12.44 14.92 -0.58
CA SER A 43 -11.20 14.90 -1.39
C SER A 43 -10.35 16.17 -1.21
N SER A 44 -10.26 16.70 0.01
CA SER A 44 -9.50 17.93 0.29
C SER A 44 -7.99 17.69 0.25
N ILE A 45 -7.22 18.73 -0.07
CA ILE A 45 -5.75 18.72 -0.02
C ILE A 45 -5.23 18.34 1.37
N TYR A 46 -5.98 18.66 2.43
CA TYR A 46 -5.63 18.30 3.80
C TYR A 46 -5.77 16.79 4.07
N THR A 47 -6.79 16.15 3.50
CA THR A 47 -7.01 14.69 3.62
C THR A 47 -5.96 13.92 2.85
N TRP A 48 -5.67 14.33 1.60
CA TRP A 48 -4.60 13.71 0.83
C TRP A 48 -3.23 13.95 1.46
N GLY A 49 -2.97 15.15 1.95
CA GLY A 49 -1.73 15.48 2.64
C GLY A 49 -1.53 14.68 3.93
N SER A 50 -2.58 14.42 4.70
CA SER A 50 -2.48 13.58 5.90
C SER A 50 -2.22 12.12 5.56
N ILE A 51 -2.84 11.59 4.52
CA ILE A 51 -2.58 10.22 4.04
C ILE A 51 -1.12 10.07 3.62
N ILE A 52 -0.63 10.95 2.74
CA ILE A 52 0.77 10.95 2.30
C ILE A 52 1.70 11.09 3.51
N GLY A 53 1.39 12.01 4.44
CA GLY A 53 2.20 12.24 5.63
C GLY A 53 2.31 11.00 6.52
N VAL A 54 1.20 10.30 6.77
CA VAL A 54 1.18 9.04 7.52
C VAL A 54 1.94 7.95 6.76
N PHE A 55 1.79 7.87 5.44
CA PHE A 55 2.49 6.90 4.59
C PHE A 55 4.01 7.09 4.64
N LEU A 56 4.48 8.33 4.46
CA LEU A 56 5.89 8.67 4.53
C LEU A 56 6.46 8.44 5.94
N ALA A 57 5.71 8.76 7.00
CA ALA A 57 6.12 8.49 8.37
C ALA A 57 6.28 6.98 8.63
N ALA A 58 5.32 6.17 8.17
CA ALA A 58 5.38 4.72 8.28
C ALA A 58 6.56 4.13 7.49
N LEU A 59 6.78 4.60 6.26
CA LEU A 59 7.91 4.17 5.42
C LEU A 59 9.25 4.56 6.04
N SER A 60 9.38 5.79 6.54
CA SER A 60 10.59 6.26 7.23
C SER A 60 10.92 5.38 8.43
N LEU A 61 9.91 5.10 9.27
CA LEU A 61 10.06 4.20 10.42
C LEU A 61 10.46 2.78 9.97
N GLY A 62 9.86 2.28 8.89
CA GLY A 62 10.17 1.00 8.29
C GLY A 62 11.61 0.92 7.76
N TYR A 63 12.09 1.97 7.08
CA TYR A 63 13.46 2.05 6.56
C TYR A 63 14.49 2.19 7.66
N TYR A 64 14.21 2.94 8.73
CA TYR A 64 15.09 3.03 9.89
C TYR A 64 15.29 1.65 10.53
N GLN A 65 14.19 0.98 10.89
CA GLN A 65 14.28 -0.35 11.50
C GLN A 65 14.78 -1.43 10.52
N GLY A 66 14.48 -1.29 9.23
CA GLY A 66 14.94 -2.19 8.17
C GLY A 66 16.43 -2.06 7.90
N GLY A 67 16.94 -0.83 7.87
CA GLY A 67 18.36 -0.50 7.67
C GLY A 67 19.23 -0.99 8.83
N GLU A 68 18.76 -0.83 10.07
CA GLU A 68 19.47 -1.31 11.26
C GLU A 68 19.49 -2.85 11.34
N ARG A 69 18.43 -3.52 10.89
CA ARG A 69 18.42 -5.00 10.79
C ARG A 69 19.27 -5.51 9.62
N ALA A 70 19.36 -4.75 8.53
CA ALA A 70 20.16 -5.08 7.36
C ALA A 70 21.67 -4.92 7.62
N SER A 71 22.07 -3.91 8.41
CA SER A 71 23.47 -3.66 8.74
C SER A 71 24.10 -4.78 9.59
N SER A 72 23.31 -5.47 10.42
CA SER A 72 23.88 -6.51 11.29
C SER A 72 24.21 -7.81 10.55
N HIS A 73 23.36 -8.35 9.65
CA HIS A 73 23.60 -9.60 8.91
C HIS A 73 22.64 -9.74 7.70
N ALA A 74 22.99 -9.13 6.56
CA ALA A 74 22.18 -9.17 5.32
C ALA A 74 22.25 -10.55 4.62
N THR A 75 21.45 -11.52 5.08
CA THR A 75 21.25 -12.80 4.37
C THR A 75 19.98 -12.74 3.52
N GLN A 76 20.03 -13.20 2.26
CA GLN A 76 18.89 -13.26 1.30
C GLN A 76 17.60 -13.85 1.93
N ARG A 77 17.73 -14.85 2.82
CA ARG A 77 16.61 -15.46 3.55
C ARG A 77 15.87 -14.50 4.51
N ARG A 78 16.55 -13.51 5.10
CA ARG A 78 15.92 -12.54 6.00
C ARG A 78 15.08 -11.52 5.23
N VAL A 79 15.60 -11.03 4.11
CA VAL A 79 14.85 -10.14 3.21
C VAL A 79 13.63 -10.85 2.67
N ASN A 80 13.77 -12.10 2.22
CA ASN A 80 12.64 -12.89 1.74
C ASN A 80 11.57 -13.13 2.83
N ARG A 81 11.96 -13.44 4.07
CA ARG A 81 11.00 -13.55 5.19
C ARG A 81 10.34 -12.22 5.53
N LEU A 82 11.07 -11.10 5.45
CA LEU A 82 10.50 -9.78 5.71
C LEU A 82 9.44 -9.46 4.64
N LEU A 83 9.74 -9.69 3.37
CA LEU A 83 8.80 -9.54 2.27
C LEU A 83 7.59 -10.45 2.42
N LEU A 84 7.79 -11.72 2.79
CA LEU A 84 6.70 -12.66 3.09
C LEU A 84 5.85 -12.23 4.27
N ALA A 85 6.46 -11.71 5.34
CA ALA A 85 5.74 -11.21 6.50
C ALA A 85 4.92 -9.96 6.14
N THR A 86 5.47 -9.03 5.35
CA THR A 86 4.75 -7.85 4.86
C THR A 86 3.62 -8.24 3.92
N ALA A 87 3.86 -9.18 2.99
CA ALA A 87 2.82 -9.70 2.10
C ALA A 87 1.70 -10.41 2.88
N ALA A 88 2.05 -11.22 3.88
CA ALA A 88 1.08 -11.86 4.76
C ALA A 88 0.30 -10.84 5.58
N TYR A 89 0.94 -9.79 6.10
CA TYR A 89 0.28 -8.71 6.82
C TYR A 89 -0.71 -7.95 5.94
N VAL A 90 -0.31 -7.59 4.71
CA VAL A 90 -1.21 -6.96 3.72
C VAL A 90 -2.35 -7.90 3.36
N ALA A 91 -2.08 -9.20 3.14
CA ALA A 91 -3.11 -10.19 2.86
C ALA A 91 -4.11 -10.32 4.01
N VAL A 92 -3.63 -10.34 5.26
CA VAL A 92 -4.48 -10.35 6.46
C VAL A 92 -5.31 -9.07 6.55
N LEU A 93 -4.74 -7.90 6.28
CA LEU A 93 -5.48 -6.64 6.25
C LEU A 93 -6.63 -6.67 5.23
N ILE A 94 -6.35 -7.15 4.01
CA ILE A 94 -7.36 -7.28 2.95
C ILE A 94 -8.43 -8.29 3.35
N PHE A 95 -8.02 -9.45 3.86
CA PHE A 95 -8.95 -10.51 4.25
C PHE A 95 -9.83 -10.10 5.43
N LEU A 96 -9.26 -9.40 6.41
CA LEU A 96 -10.02 -8.87 7.54
C LEU A 96 -10.99 -7.78 7.11
N GLY A 97 -10.60 -6.93 6.14
CA GLY A 97 -11.49 -5.97 5.50
C GLY A 97 -12.67 -6.65 4.79
N ASP A 98 -12.41 -7.69 3.99
CA ASP A 98 -13.44 -8.45 3.28
C ASP A 98 -14.36 -9.22 4.26
N VAL A 99 -13.80 -9.81 5.31
CA VAL A 99 -14.55 -10.50 6.37
C VAL A 99 -15.41 -9.52 7.17
N LEU A 100 -14.90 -8.34 7.51
CA LEU A 100 -15.68 -7.28 8.17
C LEU A 100 -16.79 -6.76 7.25
N LEU A 101 -16.52 -6.57 5.96
CA LEU A 101 -17.56 -6.19 4.98
C LEU A 101 -18.64 -7.27 4.84
N ARG A 102 -18.25 -8.56 4.76
CA ARG A 102 -19.19 -9.68 4.63
C ARG A 102 -20.02 -9.91 5.89
N SER A 103 -19.40 -9.79 7.06
CA SER A 103 -20.11 -9.91 8.35
C SER A 103 -21.03 -8.73 8.61
N ALA A 104 -20.66 -7.52 8.19
CA ALA A 104 -21.55 -6.36 8.20
C ALA A 104 -22.70 -6.50 7.18
N ALA A 105 -22.46 -7.11 6.01
CA ALA A 105 -23.47 -7.38 4.99
C ALA A 105 -24.44 -8.53 5.36
N ALA A 106 -24.02 -9.45 6.24
CA ALA A 106 -24.89 -10.49 6.80
C ALA A 106 -25.87 -9.94 7.85
N PHE A 107 -25.62 -8.74 8.38
CA PHE A 107 -26.61 -7.99 9.16
C PHE A 107 -27.51 -7.25 8.17
N PRO A 108 -28.81 -7.60 8.05
CA PRO A 108 -29.70 -6.91 7.12
C PRO A 108 -29.90 -5.48 7.61
N LEU A 109 -29.10 -4.55 7.10
CA LEU A 109 -29.30 -3.13 7.33
C LEU A 109 -30.60 -2.72 6.63
N PRO A 110 -31.63 -2.29 7.37
CA PRO A 110 -32.84 -1.79 6.76
C PRO A 110 -32.50 -0.56 5.93
N SER A 111 -33.14 -0.43 4.76
CA SER A 111 -32.95 0.62 3.74
C SER A 111 -32.92 2.07 4.23
N ARG A 112 -33.32 2.33 5.49
CA ARG A 112 -33.26 3.62 6.18
C ARG A 112 -31.86 4.08 6.60
N PHE A 113 -30.88 3.17 6.73
CA PHE A 113 -29.50 3.53 7.08
C PHE A 113 -28.53 3.54 5.89
N ALA A 114 -29.02 3.19 4.69
CA ALA A 114 -28.27 3.31 3.43
C ALA A 114 -27.94 4.78 3.04
N ALA A 115 -28.55 5.76 3.71
CA ALA A 115 -28.30 7.18 3.49
C ALA A 115 -27.10 7.73 4.28
N LEU A 116 -26.61 7.03 5.31
CA LEU A 116 -25.50 7.51 6.16
C LEU A 116 -24.09 7.35 5.55
N PRO A 117 -23.80 6.41 4.64
CA PRO A 117 -22.56 6.43 3.86
C PRO A 117 -22.66 7.32 2.61
N ALA A 118 -23.63 8.25 2.56
CA ALA A 118 -23.97 9.18 1.47
C ALA A 118 -22.98 9.14 0.29
N VAL A 119 -23.27 8.25 -0.65
CA VAL A 119 -22.85 8.40 -2.04
C VAL A 119 -23.32 9.78 -2.47
N PRO A 120 -22.43 10.71 -2.88
CA PRO A 120 -22.86 12.00 -3.37
C PRO A 120 -23.77 11.75 -4.59
N PRO A 121 -24.98 12.34 -4.63
CA PRO A 121 -25.89 12.13 -5.74
C PRO A 121 -25.20 12.65 -6.99
N ALA A 122 -24.86 11.72 -7.89
CA ALA A 122 -24.63 12.02 -9.28
C ALA A 122 -25.92 12.66 -9.81
N ALA A 123 -25.96 13.98 -9.81
CA ALA A 123 -26.90 14.75 -10.59
C ALA A 123 -26.63 14.43 -12.07
N ARG A 124 -27.44 13.53 -12.61
CA ARG A 124 -27.89 13.55 -14.01
C ARG A 124 -29.29 14.16 -14.01
N PRO A 125 -29.80 14.75 -15.10
CA PRO A 125 -29.30 14.76 -16.48
C PRO A 125 -28.55 16.03 -16.89
#